data_AF-A0A528C7Y7-F1
#
_entry.id   AF-A0A528C7Y7-F1
#
_cell.length_a   1.000
_cell.length_b   1.000
_cell.length_c   1.000
_cell.angle_alpha   90.00
_cell.angle_beta   90.00
_cell.angle_gamma   90.00
#
_symmetry.space_group_name_H-M   'P 1'
#
loop_
_entity.id
_entity.type
_entity.pdbx_description
1 polymer ?
#
loop_
_entity_poly.entity_id
_entity_poly.type
_entity_poly.pdbx_seq_one_letter_code
_entity_poly.pdbx_strand_id
1 'polypeptide(L)' 'MHVIAFDPFLSDSRAEELGVEKVELDELFARADFITLHTPLTDKTRNIIDAAAIAKMKTGVRIINCARG' A
#
# COMPACT_ATOMS: atom_id res chain seq x y z
N MET A 1 13.56 -0.20 8.71
CA MET A 1 12.77 -0.55 7.52
C MET A 1 12.46 0.76 6.81
N HIS A 2 12.53 0.82 5.49
CA HIS A 2 12.10 1.99 4.74
C HIS A 2 10.60 1.87 4.48
N VAL A 3 9.80 2.82 4.98
CA VAL A 3 8.33 2.73 4.96
C VAL A 3 7.78 3.69 3.91
N ILE A 4 7.12 3.11 2.90
CA ILE A 4 6.33 3.85 1.92
C ILE A 4 4.84 3.61 2.18
N ALA A 5 4.01 4.62 1.96
CA ALA A 5 2.58 4.53 2.19
C ALA A 5 1.78 5.20 1.07
N PHE A 6 0.68 4.56 0.67
CA PHE A 6 -0.35 5.17 -0.15
C PHE A 6 -1.60 5.37 0.69
N ASP A 7 -2.07 6.61 0.78
CA ASP A 7 -3.38 6.95 1.31
C ASP A 7 -3.83 8.27 0.66
N PRO A 8 -4.96 8.28 -0.07
CA PRO A 8 -5.46 9.48 -0.74
C PRO A 8 -5.85 10.61 0.22
N PHE A 9 -5.98 10.33 1.52
CA PHE A 9 -6.33 11.30 2.56
C PHE A 9 -5.15 11.68 3.46
N LEU A 10 -3.97 11.06 3.29
CA LEU A 10 -2.78 11.41 4.04
C LEU A 10 -2.17 12.71 3.50
N SER A 11 -2.04 13.74 4.34
CA SER A 11 -1.32 14.96 3.97
C SER A 11 0.20 14.72 4.00
N ASP A 12 0.93 15.49 3.21
CA ASP A 12 2.40 15.35 3.13
C ASP A 12 3.05 15.72 4.48
N SER A 13 2.53 16.75 5.16
CA SER A 13 2.96 17.11 6.52
C SER A 13 2.77 15.97 7.52
N ARG A 14 1.68 15.21 7.41
CA ARG A 14 1.40 14.09 8.31
C ARG A 14 2.31 12.89 7.97
N ALA A 15 2.62 12.68 6.70
CA ALA A 15 3.57 11.66 6.27
C ALA A 15 4.98 11.96 6.83
N GLU A 16 5.42 13.21 6.77
CA GLU A 16 6.69 13.68 7.37
C GLU A 16 6.72 13.47 8.88
N GLU A 17 5.67 13.87 9.61
CA GLU A 17 5.54 13.64 11.06
C GLU A 17 5.63 12.15 11.44
N LEU A 18 5.08 11.26 10.61
CA LEU A 18 5.10 9.81 10.83
C LEU A 18 6.40 9.15 10.36
N GLY A 19 7.28 9.88 9.66
CA GLY A 19 8.51 9.34 9.08
C GLY A 19 8.25 8.31 7.97
N VAL A 20 7.16 8.49 7.22
CA VAL A 20 6.81 7.62 6.08
C VAL A 20 6.89 8.41 4.77
N GLU A 21 7.41 7.79 3.72
CA GLU A 21 7.39 8.38 2.38
C GLU A 21 6.02 8.11 1.75
N LYS A 22 5.24 9.17 1.50
CA LYS A 22 3.97 9.05 0.77
C LYS A 22 4.25 8.87 -0.72
N VAL A 23 3.66 7.85 -1.31
CA VAL A 23 3.83 7.47 -2.72
C VAL A 23 2.49 7.14 -3.34
N GLU A 24 2.44 7.08 -4.67
CA GLU A 24 1.26 6.57 -5.40
C GLU A 24 1.14 5.04 -5.28
N LEU A 25 -0.07 4.52 -5.45
CA LEU A 25 -0.34 3.09 -5.25
C LEU A 25 0.48 2.17 -6.18
N ASP A 26 0.60 2.55 -7.45
CA ASP A 26 1.38 1.79 -8.43
C ASP A 26 2.87 1.79 -8.08
N GLU A 27 3.38 2.89 -7.55
CA GLU A 27 4.75 3.00 -7.07
C GLU A 27 4.98 2.14 -5.83
N LEU A 28 4.01 2.10 -4.91
CA LEU A 28 4.04 1.19 -3.75
C LEU A 28 4.15 -0.26 -4.19
N PHE A 29 3.33 -0.69 -5.15
CA PHE A 29 3.38 -2.06 -5.67
C PHE A 29 4.75 -2.39 -6.28
N ALA A 30 5.32 -1.51 -7.09
CA ALA A 30 6.62 -1.73 -7.72
C ALA A 30 7.80 -1.78 -6.74
N ARG A 31 7.73 -1.06 -5.61
CA ARG A 31 8.86 -0.89 -4.67
C ARG A 31 8.80 -1.79 -3.44
N ALA A 32 7.62 -2.22 -3.01
CA ALA A 32 7.47 -2.90 -1.72
C ALA A 32 7.94 -4.38 -1.73
N ASP A 33 8.75 -4.75 -0.74
CA ASP A 33 9.11 -6.16 -0.47
C ASP A 33 8.09 -6.84 0.48
N PHE A 34 7.41 -6.02 1.28
CA PHE A 34 6.29 -6.40 2.15
C PHE A 34 5.18 -5.37 2.01
N ILE A 35 3.93 -5.84 1.87
CA ILE A 35 2.74 -5.01 1.76
C ILE A 35 1.79 -5.40 2.89
N THR A 36 1.32 -4.42 3.65
CA THR A 36 0.29 -4.61 4.67
C THR A 36 -0.91 -3.72 4.37
N LEU A 37 -2.11 -4.28 4.48
CA LEU A 37 -3.35 -3.55 4.25
C LEU A 37 -3.91 -3.02 5.57
N HIS A 38 -4.21 -1.72 5.59
CA HIS A 38 -4.85 -1.02 6.72
C HIS A 38 -5.97 -0.09 6.26
N THR A 39 -6.68 -0.47 5.20
CA THR A 39 -7.77 0.31 4.62
C THR A 39 -9.13 -0.29 4.98
N PRO A 40 -10.20 0.53 5.08
CA PRO A 40 -11.55 0.02 5.22
C PRO A 40 -11.99 -0.70 3.93
N LEU A 41 -12.90 -1.68 4.05
CA LEU A 41 -13.53 -2.31 2.88
C LEU A 41 -14.62 -1.38 2.35
N THR A 42 -14.42 -0.89 1.13
CA THR A 42 -15.30 -0.02 0.34
C THR A 42 -15.27 -0.49 -1.11
N ASP A 43 -16.12 0.03 -1.98
CA ASP A 43 -16.07 -0.32 -3.40
C ASP A 43 -14.77 0.12 -4.10
N LYS A 44 -14.07 1.12 -3.56
CA LYS A 44 -12.77 1.59 -4.08
C LYS A 44 -11.60 0.72 -3.63
N THR A 45 -11.73 0.03 -2.52
CA THR A 45 -10.66 -0.77 -1.89
C THR A 45 -10.92 -2.27 -1.97
N ARG A 46 -12.13 -2.67 -2.38
CA ARG A 46 -12.47 -4.06 -2.72
C ARG A 46 -11.57 -4.52 -3.86
N ASN A 47 -10.94 -5.67 -3.68
CA ASN A 47 -10.00 -6.25 -4.65
C ASN A 47 -8.83 -5.31 -5.01
N ILE A 48 -8.42 -4.42 -4.09
CA ILE A 48 -7.23 -3.57 -4.31
C ILE A 48 -5.96 -4.40 -4.58
N ILE A 49 -5.93 -5.63 -4.06
CA ILE A 49 -4.97 -6.67 -4.46
C ILE A 49 -5.68 -7.61 -5.43
N ASP A 50 -5.56 -7.33 -6.73
CA ASP A 50 -6.03 -8.18 -7.82
C ASP A 50 -4.87 -8.71 -8.66
N ALA A 51 -5.18 -9.43 -9.74
CA ALA A 51 -4.18 -9.98 -10.64
C ALA A 51 -3.31 -8.90 -11.31
N ALA A 52 -3.87 -7.72 -11.60
CA ALA A 52 -3.14 -6.61 -12.22
C ALA A 52 -2.20 -5.95 -11.21
N ALA A 53 -2.62 -5.77 -9.96
CA ALA A 53 -1.78 -5.29 -8.88
C ALA A 53 -0.62 -6.26 -8.62
N ILE A 54 -0.90 -7.57 -8.51
CA ILE A 54 0.14 -8.60 -8.30
C ILE A 54 1.18 -8.59 -9.43
N ALA A 55 0.76 -8.38 -10.67
CA ALA A 55 1.68 -8.31 -11.82
C ALA A 55 2.66 -7.12 -11.76
N LYS A 56 2.33 -6.05 -11.01
CA LYS A 56 3.20 -4.89 -10.80
C LYS A 56 4.16 -5.07 -9.62
N MET A 57 3.96 -6.09 -8.79
CA MET A 57 4.74 -6.28 -7.57
C MET A 57 6.09 -6.96 -7.82
N LYS A 58 7.00 -6.79 -6.87
CA LYS A 58 8.27 -7.54 -6.85
C LYS A 58 8.02 -9.05 -6.75
N THR A 59 8.83 -9.82 -7.46
CA THR A 59 8.87 -11.28 -7.26
C THR A 59 9.28 -11.61 -5.83
N GLY A 60 8.49 -12.43 -5.14
CA GLY A 60 8.72 -12.79 -3.74
C GLY A 60 8.16 -11.80 -2.71
N VAL A 61 7.35 -10.82 -3.14
CA VAL A 61 6.63 -9.91 -2.23
C VAL A 61 5.80 -10.71 -1.21
N ARG A 62 5.74 -10.20 0.02
CA ARG A 62 4.92 -10.77 1.09
C ARG A 62 3.74 -9.84 1.40
N ILE A 63 2.53 -10.34 1.30
CA ILE A 63 1.31 -9.58 1.54
C ILE A 63 0.70 -10.02 2.87
N ILE A 64 0.37 -9.05 3.72
CA ILE A 64 -0.27 -9.24 5.02
C ILE A 64 -1.60 -8.49 4.99
N ASN A 65 -2.69 -9.21 5.27
CA ASN A 65 -4.01 -8.60 5.39
C ASN A 65 -4.64 -8.99 6.73
N CYS A 66 -4.48 -8.08 7.70
CA CYS A 66 -5.16 -8.15 9.00
C CYS A 66 -6.27 -7.09 9.12
N ALA A 67 -6.66 -6.46 8.00
CA ALA A 67 -7.68 -5.41 7.99
C ALA A 67 -9.06 -5.98 7.69
N ARG A 68 -9.27 -6.53 6.49
CA ARG A 68 -10.61 -6.90 5.95
C ARG A 68 -10.48 -8.05 4.93
N GLY A 69 -11.50 -8.90 4.82
CA GLY A 69 -11.60 -9.95 3.79
C GLY A 69 -12.24 -9.49 2.49
#